data_AF-A0A967N9D0-F1
#
_entry.id   AF-A0A967N9D0-F1
#
_cell.length_a   1.000
_cell.length_b   1.000
_cell.length_c   1.000
_cell.angle_alpha   90.00
_cell.angle_beta   90.00
_cell.angle_gamma   90.00
#
_symmetry.space_group_name_H-M   'P 1'
#
loop_
_entity.id
_entity.type
_entity.pdbx_description
1 polymer ?
#
loop_
_entity_poly.entity_id
_entity_poly.type
_entity_poly.pdbx_seq_one_letter_code
_entity_poly.pdbx_strand_id
1 'polypeptide(L)'
;MRTGERWVETSEGGLFFVNGLLAVPELVVLVPLAMKAVLRSLGLVGEASVYFDTFPMLAGYVLPWAGWLLAIPIWTTVRNLRMETPRWAAAALVVLLAVHVSFLAWTVGWWITGGNVPGAP
;
A
#
# COMPACT_ATOMS: atom_id res chain seq x y z
N MET A 1 14.43 -19.79 18.95
CA MET A 1 13.59 -18.97 19.84
C MET A 1 13.75 -19.47 21.26
N ARG A 2 14.10 -18.59 22.23
CA ARG A 2 13.98 -18.92 23.65
C ARG A 2 12.49 -18.95 23.99
N THR A 3 12.04 -19.98 24.70
CA THR A 3 10.64 -20.15 25.11
C THR A 3 10.21 -18.99 26.00
N GLY A 4 9.47 -18.01 25.45
CA GLY A 4 8.89 -16.90 26.22
C GLY A 4 8.93 -15.51 25.57
N GLU A 5 9.79 -15.27 24.58
CA GLU A 5 9.82 -13.97 23.86
C GLU A 5 8.62 -13.85 22.92
N ARG A 6 7.84 -12.76 23.02
CA ARG A 6 6.80 -12.46 22.02
C ARG A 6 7.50 -12.13 20.71
N TRP A 7 7.12 -12.79 19.62
CA TRP A 7 7.78 -12.62 18.32
C TRP A 7 7.88 -11.15 17.88
N VAL A 8 6.85 -10.34 18.16
CA VAL A 8 6.81 -8.90 17.86
C VAL A 8 7.88 -8.08 18.60
N GLU A 9 8.38 -8.55 19.74
CA GLU A 9 9.42 -7.89 20.54
C GLU A 9 10.83 -8.18 20.00
N THR A 10 10.99 -9.13 19.09
CA THR A 10 12.24 -9.37 18.37
C THR A 10 12.46 -8.32 17.28
N SER A 11 13.71 -8.06 16.88
CA SER A 11 14.00 -7.13 15.78
C SER A 11 13.34 -7.55 14.46
N GLU A 12 13.22 -8.84 14.21
CA GLU A 12 12.58 -9.38 12.99
C GLU A 12 11.05 -9.20 13.04
N GLY A 13 10.41 -9.61 14.14
CA GLY A 13 8.96 -9.45 14.29
C GLY A 13 8.52 -7.99 14.39
N GLY A 14 9.34 -7.14 15.01
CA GLY A 14 9.12 -5.69 15.02
C GLY A 14 9.19 -5.08 13.62
N LEU A 15 10.17 -5.48 12.80
CA LEU A 15 10.28 -5.01 11.41
C LEU A 15 9.10 -5.48 10.55
N PHE A 16 8.64 -6.72 10.74
CA PHE A 16 7.45 -7.23 10.07
C PHE A 16 6.19 -6.47 10.48
N PHE A 17 6.03 -6.18 11.78
CA PHE A 17 4.91 -5.39 12.29
C PHE A 17 4.89 -3.98 11.71
N VAL A 18 6.03 -3.29 11.71
CA VAL A 18 6.17 -1.95 11.10
C VAL A 18 5.82 -2.01 9.63
N ASN A 19 6.25 -3.04 8.91
CA ASN A 19 5.89 -3.20 7.50
C ASN A 19 4.38 -3.32 7.28
N GLY A 20 3.69 -4.11 8.13
CA GLY A 20 2.24 -4.20 8.10
C GLY A 20 1.54 -2.86 8.37
N LEU A 21 2.07 -2.07 9.31
CA LEU A 21 1.56 -0.73 9.59
C LEU A 21 1.76 0.22 8.41
N LEU A 22 2.90 0.14 7.72
CA LEU A 22 3.21 1.00 6.58
C LEU A 22 2.37 0.68 5.33
N ALA A 23 1.77 -0.52 5.24
CA ALA A 23 0.84 -0.89 4.18
C ALA A 23 -0.58 -0.29 4.36
N VAL A 24 -0.92 0.16 5.57
CA VAL A 24 -2.27 0.65 5.89
C VAL A 24 -2.75 1.76 4.96
N PRO A 25 -1.97 2.82 4.66
CA PRO A 25 -2.42 3.89 3.76
C PRO A 25 -2.83 3.39 2.37
N GLU A 26 -2.12 2.40 1.82
CA GLU A 26 -2.46 1.84 0.51
C GLU A 26 -3.67 0.93 0.59
N LEU A 27 -3.82 0.15 1.67
CA LEU A 27 -5.03 -0.66 1.90
C LEU A 27 -6.28 0.22 2.01
N VAL A 28 -6.17 1.39 2.63
CA VAL A 28 -7.24 2.39 2.70
C VAL A 28 -7.66 2.88 1.30
N VAL A 29 -6.77 2.83 0.31
CA VAL A 29 -7.07 3.16 -1.10
C VAL A 29 -7.56 1.93 -1.87
N LEU A 30 -6.88 0.80 -1.73
CA LEU A 30 -7.13 -0.41 -2.51
C LEU A 30 -8.43 -1.12 -2.13
N VAL A 31 -8.79 -1.17 -0.84
CA VAL A 31 -10.03 -1.81 -0.38
C VAL A 31 -11.28 -1.16 -1.00
N PRO A 32 -11.47 0.17 -0.94
CA PRO A 32 -12.64 0.77 -1.58
C PRO A 32 -12.61 0.62 -3.11
N LEU A 33 -11.45 0.69 -3.76
CA LEU A 33 -11.34 0.45 -5.21
C LEU A 33 -11.73 -0.99 -5.58
N ALA A 34 -11.25 -1.97 -4.84
CA ALA A 34 -11.57 -3.38 -5.06
C ALA A 34 -13.05 -3.66 -4.81
N MET A 35 -13.61 -3.13 -3.72
CA MET A 35 -15.02 -3.29 -3.41
C MET A 35 -15.92 -2.60 -4.46
N LYS A 36 -15.55 -1.39 -4.92
CA LYS A 36 -16.22 -0.71 -6.02
C LYS A 36 -16.19 -1.54 -7.30
N ALA A 37 -15.04 -2.12 -7.64
CA ALA A 37 -14.90 -2.96 -8.83
C ALA A 37 -15.80 -4.21 -8.76
N VAL A 38 -15.87 -4.88 -7.61
CA VAL A 38 -16.77 -6.02 -7.38
C VAL A 38 -18.24 -5.61 -7.45
N LEU A 39 -18.65 -4.55 -6.77
CA LEU A 39 -20.04 -4.12 -6.78
C LEU A 39 -20.47 -3.62 -8.17
N ARG A 40 -19.57 -2.98 -8.91
CA ARG A 40 -19.80 -2.55 -10.29
C ARG A 40 -19.95 -3.75 -11.23
N SER A 41 -19.13 -4.80 -11.09
CA SER A 41 -19.27 -6.01 -11.93
C SER A 41 -20.58 -6.76 -11.66
N LEU A 42 -21.15 -6.60 -10.47
CA LEU A 42 -22.48 -7.11 -10.09
C LEU A 42 -23.63 -6.17 -10.47
N GLY A 43 -23.36 -4.99 -11.05
CA GLY A 43 -24.38 -3.99 -11.40
C GLY A 43 -25.04 -3.29 -10.20
N LEU A 44 -24.42 -3.36 -9.02
CA LEU A 44 -24.98 -2.83 -7.76
C LEU A 44 -24.61 -1.37 -7.48
N VAL A 45 -23.57 -0.85 -8.16
CA VAL A 45 -23.08 0.53 -7.97
C VAL A 45 -22.74 1.14 -9.33
N GLY A 46 -23.09 2.41 -9.51
CA GLY A 46 -22.78 3.20 -10.71
C GLY A 46 -21.33 3.67 -10.79
N GLU A 47 -21.01 4.48 -11.79
CA GLU A 47 -19.63 4.92 -12.02
C GLU A 47 -19.07 5.85 -10.94
N ALA A 48 -19.89 6.75 -10.40
CA ALA A 48 -19.51 7.69 -9.36
C ALA A 48 -20.05 7.22 -8.01
N SER A 49 -19.19 7.16 -6.99
CA SER A 49 -19.59 6.86 -5.62
C SER A 49 -18.70 7.61 -4.64
N VAL A 50 -19.27 8.60 -3.95
CA VAL A 50 -18.54 9.39 -2.94
C VAL A 50 -17.86 8.48 -1.91
N TYR A 51 -18.55 7.43 -1.47
CA TYR A 51 -18.02 6.49 -0.48
C TYR A 51 -16.75 5.76 -0.96
N PHE A 52 -16.76 5.25 -2.19
CA PHE A 52 -15.62 4.51 -2.74
C PHE A 52 -14.54 5.42 -3.33
N ASP A 53 -14.87 6.65 -3.68
CA ASP A 53 -13.98 7.56 -4.41
C ASP A 53 -13.22 8.53 -3.49
N THR A 54 -13.65 8.71 -2.23
CA THR A 54 -13.02 9.66 -1.30
C THR A 54 -11.54 9.35 -1.05
N PHE A 55 -11.21 8.11 -0.67
CA PHE A 55 -9.82 7.75 -0.37
C PHE A 55 -8.93 7.71 -1.61
N PRO A 56 -9.36 7.14 -2.76
CA PRO A 56 -8.60 7.24 -4.01
C PRO A 56 -8.37 8.68 -4.46
N MET A 57 -9.37 9.54 -4.29
CA MET A 57 -9.24 10.96 -4.59
C MET A 57 -8.20 11.62 -3.67
N LEU A 58 -8.30 11.42 -2.35
CA LEU A 58 -7.33 11.94 -1.39
C LEU A 58 -5.91 11.44 -1.68
N ALA A 59 -5.75 10.17 -2.06
CA ALA A 59 -4.47 9.62 -2.47
C ALA A 59 -3.92 10.34 -3.70
N GLY A 60 -4.77 10.68 -4.68
CA GLY A 60 -4.39 11.50 -5.84
C GLY A 60 -3.87 12.89 -5.48
N TYR A 61 -4.35 13.48 -4.38
CA TYR A 61 -3.82 14.74 -3.84
C TYR A 61 -2.51 14.56 -3.07
N VAL A 62 -2.38 13.49 -2.28
CA VAL A 62 -1.28 13.31 -1.32
C VAL A 62 -0.05 12.66 -1.97
N LEU A 63 -0.23 11.65 -2.82
CA LEU A 63 0.85 10.88 -3.42
C LEU A 63 1.85 11.72 -4.23
N PRO A 64 1.45 12.78 -4.97
CA PRO A 64 2.41 13.65 -5.63
C PRO A 64 3.42 14.32 -4.68
N TRP A 65 3.03 14.59 -3.44
CA TRP A 65 3.88 15.30 -2.47
C TRP A 65 4.61 14.34 -1.53
N ALA A 66 3.91 13.28 -1.10
CA ALA A 66 4.37 12.38 -0.06
C ALA A 66 4.75 10.99 -0.58
N GLY A 67 4.58 10.69 -1.88
CA GLY A 67 4.82 9.35 -2.43
C GLY A 67 6.27 8.89 -2.35
N TRP A 68 7.24 9.79 -2.20
CA TRP A 68 8.64 9.40 -1.92
C TRP A 68 8.78 8.64 -0.59
N LEU A 69 7.87 8.84 0.38
CA LEU A 69 7.88 8.12 1.65
C LEU A 69 7.68 6.61 1.46
N LEU A 70 7.15 6.17 0.31
CA LEU A 70 7.03 4.75 -0.04
C LEU A 70 8.38 4.04 -0.15
N ALA A 71 9.49 4.77 -0.28
CA ALA A 71 10.82 4.19 -0.17
C ALA A 71 11.03 3.45 1.16
N ILE A 72 10.41 3.90 2.25
CA ILE A 72 10.50 3.28 3.57
C ILE A 72 9.83 1.89 3.58
N PRO A 73 8.52 1.73 3.28
CA PRO A 73 7.89 0.42 3.20
C PRO A 73 8.52 -0.52 2.16
N ILE A 74 9.00 0.00 1.02
CA ILE A 74 9.72 -0.80 0.02
C ILE A 74 10.98 -1.40 0.65
N TRP A 75 11.79 -0.55 1.29
CA TRP A 75 13.02 -0.99 1.93
C TRP A 75 12.75 -1.99 3.07
N THR A 76 11.76 -1.75 3.93
CA THR A 76 11.39 -2.69 5.00
C THR A 76 10.86 -4.01 4.44
N THR A 77 10.07 -3.99 3.37
CA THR A 77 9.57 -5.21 2.72
C THR A 77 10.71 -6.02 2.10
N VAL A 78 11.65 -5.37 1.41
CA VAL A 78 12.84 -6.04 0.86
C VAL A 78 13.71 -6.63 1.97
N ARG A 79 13.83 -5.97 3.12
CA ARG A 79 14.53 -6.51 4.29
C ARG A 79 13.81 -7.74 4.86
N ASN A 80 12.48 -7.68 5.01
CA ASN A 80 11.67 -8.82 5.47
C ASN A 80 11.74 -10.02 4.52
N LEU A 81 11.79 -9.79 3.20
CA LEU A 81 11.94 -10.85 2.19
C LEU A 81 13.30 -11.58 2.27
N ARG A 82 14.31 -10.96 2.87
CA ARG A 82 15.64 -11.58 3.08
C ARG A 82 15.71 -12.39 4.39
N MET A 83 14.67 -12.36 5.21
CA MET A 83 14.58 -13.16 6.43
C MET A 83 14.02 -14.55 6.13
N GLU A 84 14.38 -15.53 6.97
CA GLU A 84 13.78 -16.86 6.91
C GLU A 84 12.30 -16.78 7.31
N THR A 85 11.42 -16.72 6.31
CA THR A 85 9.97 -16.61 6.51
C THR A 85 9.25 -17.80 5.85
N PRO A 86 8.09 -18.22 6.39
CA PRO A 86 7.25 -19.19 5.72
C PRO A 86 6.86 -18.74 4.30
N ARG A 87 6.70 -19.69 3.37
CA ARG A 87 6.41 -19.39 1.95
C ARG A 87 5.19 -18.49 1.74
N TRP A 88 4.15 -18.64 2.55
CA TRP A 88 2.95 -17.80 2.45
C TRP A 88 3.21 -16.35 2.89
N ALA A 89 4.08 -16.14 3.89
CA ALA A 89 4.47 -14.81 4.35
C ALA A 89 5.36 -14.13 3.30
N ALA A 90 6.29 -14.88 2.70
CA ALA A 90 7.08 -14.39 1.57
C ALA A 90 6.19 -13.98 0.39
N ALA A 91 5.17 -14.79 0.04
CA ALA A 91 4.22 -14.43 -1.00
C ALA A 91 3.44 -13.15 -0.67
N ALA A 92 2.95 -12.99 0.56
CA ALA A 92 2.29 -11.77 1.00
C ALA A 92 3.22 -10.54 0.93
N LEU A 93 4.50 -10.70 1.31
CA LEU A 93 5.50 -9.64 1.21
C LEU A 93 5.81 -9.27 -0.25
N VAL A 94 5.83 -10.23 -1.18
CA VAL A 94 5.96 -9.95 -2.62
C VAL A 94 4.78 -9.13 -3.13
N VAL A 95 3.55 -9.49 -2.73
CA VAL A 95 2.35 -8.73 -3.10
C VAL A 95 2.42 -7.30 -2.54
N LEU A 96 2.78 -7.14 -1.26
CA LEU A 96 2.98 -5.82 -0.66
C LEU A 96 4.05 -5.01 -1.38
N LEU A 97 5.19 -5.62 -1.70
CA LEU A 97 6.25 -4.97 -2.47
C LEU A 97 5.73 -4.48 -3.83
N ALA A 98 4.95 -5.30 -4.53
CA ALA A 98 4.36 -4.92 -5.80
C ALA A 98 3.39 -3.74 -5.67
N VAL A 99 2.59 -3.69 -4.60
CA VAL A 99 1.71 -2.56 -4.29
C VAL A 99 2.52 -1.28 -4.06
N HIS A 100 3.52 -1.32 -3.17
CA HIS A 100 4.37 -0.16 -2.86
C HIS A 100 5.09 0.38 -4.10
N VAL A 101 5.66 -0.51 -4.90
CA VAL A 101 6.36 -0.14 -6.14
C VAL A 101 5.37 0.45 -7.15
N SER A 102 4.13 -0.05 -7.22
CA SER A 102 3.12 0.48 -8.13
C SER A 102 2.71 1.91 -7.75
N PHE A 103 2.49 2.18 -6.46
CA PHE A 103 2.17 3.53 -5.99
C PHE A 103 3.37 4.48 -6.19
N LEU A 104 4.60 4.03 -5.90
CA LEU A 104 5.79 4.84 -6.15
C LEU A 104 6.00 5.12 -7.64
N ALA A 105 5.82 4.11 -8.50
CA ALA A 105 5.92 4.28 -9.95
C ALA A 105 4.87 5.26 -10.48
N TRP A 106 3.65 5.22 -9.95
CA TRP A 106 2.62 6.20 -10.27
C TRP A 106 3.05 7.62 -9.86
N THR A 107 3.56 7.81 -8.63
CA THR A 107 4.08 9.11 -8.16
C THR A 107 5.21 9.62 -9.06
N VAL A 108 6.18 8.76 -9.38
CA VAL A 108 7.31 9.12 -10.25
C VAL A 108 6.84 9.48 -11.65
N GLY A 109 5.91 8.70 -12.21
CA GLY A 109 5.28 9.00 -13.50
C GLY A 109 4.63 10.37 -13.50
N TRP A 110 3.88 10.70 -12.44
CA TRP A 110 3.24 12.00 -12.27
C TRP A 110 4.26 13.16 -12.27
N TRP A 111 5.39 13.03 -11.56
CA TRP A 111 6.46 14.04 -11.57
C TRP A 111 7.08 14.24 -12.94
N ILE A 112 7.30 13.15 -13.68
CA ILE A 112 7.90 13.21 -15.02
C ILE A 112 6.97 13.89 -16.02
N THR A 113 5.67 13.59 -15.95
CA THR A 113 4.69 14.16 -16.89
C THR A 113 4.21 15.56 -16.53
N GLY A 114 4.64 16.11 -15.38
CA GLY A 114 4.11 17.37 -14.86
C GLY A 114 2.59 17.28 -14.61
N GLY A 115 2.14 16.16 -14.05
CA GLY A 115 0.73 15.87 -13.87
C GLY A 115 0.00 17.00 -13.11
N ASN A 116 -1.29 17.17 -13.39
CA ASN A 116 -2.12 18.07 -12.59
C ASN A 116 -2.78 17.27 -11.47
N VAL A 117 -2.93 17.90 -10.30
CA VAL A 117 -3.70 17.29 -9.22
C VAL A 117 -5.18 17.35 -9.62
N PRO A 118 -5.93 16.23 -9.63
CA PRO A 118 -7.34 16.25 -10.01
C PRO A 118 -8.11 17.23 -9.11
N GLY A 119 -8.71 18.28 -9.67
CA GLY A 119 -9.43 19.30 -8.90
C GLY A 119 -8.57 20.44 -8.32
N ALA A 120 -7.29 20.57 -8.72
CA ALA A 120 -6.55 21.81 -8.52
C ALA A 120 -7.24 22.99 -9.26
N PRO A 121 -7.30 24.19 -8.66
CA PRO A 121 -7.93 25.37 -9.26
C PRO A 121 -7.28 25.80 -10.59
#